data_AF-A0A656GCI6-F1
#
_entry.id   AF-A0A656GCI6-F1
#
_cell.length_a   1.000
_cell.length_b   1.000
_cell.length_c   1.000
_cell.angle_alpha   90.00
_cell.angle_beta   90.00
_cell.angle_gamma   90.00
#
_symmetry.space_group_name_H-M   'P 1'
#
loop_
_entity.id
_entity.type
_entity.pdbx_description
1 polymer ?
#
loop_
_entity_poly.entity_id
_entity_poly.type
_entity_poly.pdbx_seq_one_letter_code
_entity_poly.pdbx_strand_id
1 'polypeptide(L)' 'MNDSEIGTQAPENAPRLDTGLASLVMLARFHQVAASPEQLAHEFGSPDQSLSQNSLLLAARKLGLKAK' A
#
# COMPACT_ATOMS: atom_id res chain seq x y z
N MET A 1 -24.24 25.52 28.79
CA MET A 1 -24.33 25.48 27.32
C MET A 1 -23.20 26.31 26.78
N ASN A 2 -22.19 25.66 26.21
CA ASN A 2 -21.36 26.14 25.10
C ASN A 2 -20.51 24.92 24.71
N ASP A 3 -21.20 24.01 24.04
CA ASP A 3 -20.69 22.84 23.35
C ASP A 3 -19.83 23.32 22.16
N SER A 4 -18.57 23.63 22.41
CA SER A 4 -17.60 23.93 21.35
C SER A 4 -16.91 22.64 20.93
N GLU A 5 -17.38 22.18 19.79
CA GLU A 5 -16.98 21.03 18.99
C GLU A 5 -15.46 20.76 19.00
N ILE A 6 -15.09 19.60 19.57
CA ILE A 6 -13.75 19.03 19.39
C ILE A 6 -13.69 18.51 17.96
N GLY A 7 -13.25 19.38 17.04
CA GLY A 7 -12.85 19.02 15.70
C GLY A 7 -11.73 17.98 15.78
N THR A 8 -12.09 16.72 15.58
CA THR A 8 -11.15 15.60 15.47
C THR A 8 -10.44 15.74 14.13
N GLN A 9 -9.45 16.63 14.05
CA GLN A 9 -8.52 16.67 12.94
C GLN A 9 -7.56 15.49 13.12
N ALA A 10 -8.01 14.33 12.64
CA ALA A 10 -7.18 13.15 12.48
C ALA A 10 -5.88 13.54 11.77
N PRO A 11 -4.74 12.91 12.10
CA PRO A 11 -3.45 13.28 11.52
C PRO A 11 -3.49 13.06 10.00
N GLU A 12 -3.70 14.16 9.26
CA GLU A 12 -3.78 14.22 7.80
C GLU A 12 -2.48 13.82 7.09
N ASN A 13 -1.42 13.60 7.86
CA ASN A 13 -0.08 13.30 7.39
C ASN A 13 0.44 11.93 7.82
N ALA A 14 -0.44 11.03 8.30
CA ALA A 14 -0.06 9.63 8.41
C ALA A 14 0.24 9.12 6.99
N PRO A 15 1.46 8.60 6.72
CA PRO A 15 1.73 7.99 5.43
C PRO A 15 0.63 6.97 5.20
N ARG A 16 -0.16 7.16 4.13
CA ARG A 16 -1.21 6.22 3.76
C ARG A 16 -0.50 4.90 3.49
N LEU A 17 -0.44 4.07 4.53
CA LEU A 17 0.14 2.75 4.45
C LEU A 17 -0.76 1.98 3.50
N ASP A 18 -0.24 1.74 2.31
CA ASP A 18 -0.92 0.91 1.33
C ASP A 18 -0.96 -0.52 1.86
N THR A 19 -2.07 -0.85 2.52
CA THR A 19 -2.28 -2.16 3.12
C THR A 19 -2.19 -3.28 2.08
N GLY A 20 -2.63 -3.02 0.85
CA GLY A 20 -2.47 -3.93 -0.28
C GLY A 20 -1.01 -4.19 -0.63
N LEU A 21 -0.20 -3.14 -0.68
CA LEU A 21 1.24 -3.22 -0.93
C LEU A 21 1.97 -3.97 0.19
N ALA A 22 1.70 -3.62 1.44
CA ALA A 22 2.28 -4.28 2.59
C ALA A 22 1.95 -5.79 2.59
N SER A 23 0.70 -6.15 2.27
CA SER A 23 0.26 -7.53 2.14
C SER A 23 1.00 -8.27 1.02
N LEU A 24 1.18 -7.62 -0.13
CA LEU A 24 1.93 -8.19 -1.25
C LEU A 24 3.39 -8.45 -0.88
N VAL A 25 4.05 -7.49 -0.23
CA VAL A 25 5.44 -7.64 0.23
C VAL A 25 5.56 -8.76 1.25
N MET A 26 4.60 -8.88 2.18
CA MET A 26 4.57 -10.01 3.12
C MET A 26 4.50 -11.35 2.38
N LEU A 27 3.63 -11.48 1.38
CA LEU A 27 3.52 -12.70 0.58
C LEU A 27 4.80 -12.98 -0.22
N ALA A 28 5.39 -11.96 -0.86
CA ALA A 28 6.64 -12.09 -1.59
C ALA A 28 7.78 -12.57 -0.68
N ARG A 29 7.91 -11.99 0.52
CA ARG A 29 8.91 -12.40 1.52
C ARG A 29 8.69 -13.82 2.02
N PHE A 30 7.44 -14.24 2.18
CA PHE A 30 7.10 -15.63 2.50
C PHE A 30 7.63 -16.60 1.43
N HIS A 31 7.53 -16.23 0.15
CA HIS A 31 8.10 -16.97 -0.98
C HIS A 31 9.62 -16.78 -1.16
N GLN A 32 10.31 -16.12 -0.22
CA GLN A 32 11.74 -15.78 -0.29
C GLN A 32 12.10 -14.89 -1.49
N VAL A 33 11.15 -14.09 -1.97
CA VAL A 33 11.36 -13.10 -3.04
C VAL A 33 11.71 -11.75 -2.42
N ALA A 34 12.75 -11.11 -2.96
CA ALA A 34 13.11 -9.74 -2.60
C ALA A 34 12.09 -8.75 -3.19
N ALA A 35 11.19 -8.25 -2.33
CA ALA A 35 10.20 -7.22 -2.68
C ALA A 35 10.37 -6.01 -1.76
N SER A 36 10.56 -4.82 -2.34
CA SER A 36 10.58 -3.55 -1.61
C SER A 36 9.23 -2.85 -1.79
N PRO A 37 8.54 -2.48 -0.69
CA PRO A 37 7.30 -1.72 -0.78
C PRO A 37 7.53 -0.37 -1.47
N GLU A 38 8.62 0.33 -1.18
CA GLU A 38 8.93 1.63 -1.77
C GLU A 38 9.09 1.54 -3.30
N GLN A 39 9.81 0.51 -3.76
CA GLN A 39 10.04 0.29 -5.18
C GLN A 39 8.75 -0.09 -5.91
N LEU A 40 7.92 -0.93 -5.29
CA LEU A 40 6.61 -1.30 -5.83
C LEU A 40 5.61 -0.14 -5.82
N ALA A 41 5.63 0.70 -4.79
CA ALA A 41 4.80 1.91 -4.71
C ALA A 41 5.18 2.91 -5.80
N HIS A 42 6.47 3.02 -6.13
CA HIS A 42 6.94 3.91 -7.18
C HIS A 42 6.72 3.34 -8.59
N GLU A 43 6.91 2.03 -8.79
CA GLU A 43 6.76 1.37 -10.10
C GLU A 43 5.30 1.13 -10.48
N PHE A 44 4.44 0.84 -9.50
CA PHE A 44 3.06 0.40 -9.72
C PHE A 44 2.01 1.29 -9.05
N GLY A 45 2.39 2.10 -8.07
CA GLY A 45 1.52 3.05 -7.37
C GLY A 45 1.60 4.46 -7.95
N SER A 46 0.69 5.32 -7.51
CA SER A 46 0.69 6.74 -7.84
C SER A 46 1.05 7.53 -6.58
N PRO A 47 1.76 8.67 -6.69
CA PRO A 47 2.22 9.43 -5.53
C PRO A 47 1.11 9.90 -4.59
N ASP A 48 -0.14 9.95 -5.06
CA ASP A 48 -1.29 10.42 -4.28
C ASP A 48 -2.39 9.35 -4.12
N GLN A 49 -2.14 8.10 -4.53
CA GLN A 49 -3.15 7.06 -4.49
C GLN A 49 -2.58 5.68 -4.15
N SER A 50 -3.36 4.95 -3.37
CA SER A 50 -3.08 3.57 -3.03
C SER A 50 -2.98 2.66 -4.25
N LEU A 51 -2.13 1.65 -4.16
CA LEU A 51 -1.97 0.64 -5.20
C LEU A 51 -3.32 0.03 -5.62
N SER A 52 -3.70 0.26 -6.88
CA SER A 52 -4.91 -0.32 -7.46
C SER A 52 -4.78 -1.83 -7.60
N GLN A 53 -5.91 -2.55 -7.61
CA GLN A 53 -5.94 -4.01 -7.73
C GLN A 53 -5.15 -4.50 -8.95
N ASN A 54 -5.26 -3.83 -10.10
CA ASN A 54 -4.51 -4.17 -11.31
C ASN A 54 -2.99 -4.05 -11.10
N SER A 55 -2.56 -2.94 -10.50
CA SER A 55 -1.16 -2.69 -10.16
C SER A 55 -0.63 -3.72 -9.17
N LEU A 56 -1.44 -4.15 -8.21
CA LEU A 56 -1.07 -5.17 -7.23
C LEU A 56 -0.90 -6.56 -7.88
N LEU A 57 -1.81 -6.93 -8.80
CA LEU A 57 -1.68 -8.15 -9.59
C LEU A 57 -0.45 -8.11 -10.49
N LEU A 58 -0.17 -6.98 -11.14
CA LEU A 58 1.00 -6.82 -12.00
C LEU A 58 2.30 -6.92 -11.20
N ALA A 59 2.37 -6.23 -10.05
CA ALA A 59 3.46 -6.31 -9.10
C ALA A 59 3.69 -7.76 -8.65
N ALA A 60 2.64 -8.48 -8.25
CA ALA A 60 2.74 -9.88 -7.86
C ALA A 60 3.31 -10.76 -8.99
N ARG A 61 2.85 -10.58 -10.22
CA ARG A 61 3.35 -11.32 -11.39
C ARG A 61 4.80 -10.98 -11.71
N LYS A 62 5.20 -9.71 -11.57
CA LYS A 62 6.59 -9.24 -11.71
C LYS A 62 7.52 -9.86 -10.68
N LEU A 63 7.03 -10.08 -9.46
CA LEU A 63 7.73 -10.78 -8.38
C LEU A 63 7.78 -12.31 -8.57
N GLY A 64 7.19 -12.84 -9.65
CA GLY A 64 7.12 -14.29 -9.90
C GLY A 64 6.06 -15.02 -9.09
N LEU A 65 5.14 -14.29 -8.43
CA LEU A 65 4.02 -14.87 -7.71
C LEU A 65 2.86 -15.18 -8.67
N LYS A 66 2.12 -16.25 -8.35
CA LYS A 66 0.86 -16.57 -9.04
C LYS A 66 -0.26 -15.71 -8.44
N ALA A 67 -0.67 -14.67 -9.18
CA ALA A 67 -1.81 -13.82 -8.84
C ALA A 67 -2.92 -13.93 -9.90
N LYS A 68 -4.18 -13.93 -9.48
CA LYS A 68 -5.39 -14.02 -10.31
C LYS A 68 -6.44 -13.04 -9.83
#